data_AF-R5GZK9-F1
#
_entry.id   AF-R5GZK9-F1
#
_cell.length_a   1.000
_cell.length_b   1.000
_cell.length_c   1.000
_cell.angle_alpha   90.00
_cell.angle_beta   90.00
_cell.angle_gamma   90.00
#
_symmetry.space_group_name_H-M   'P 1'
#
loop_
_entity.id
_entity.type
_entity.pdbx_description
1 polymer ?
#
loop_
_entity_poly.entity_id
_entity_poly.type
_entity_poly.pdbx_seq_one_letter_code
_entity_poly.pdbx_strand_id
1 'polypeptide(L)'
;MDMERVHREKFCDNNSRVLRAINTLRTKYVRIRELEYGLEVDVSAPEIADCVNYLNEGGYIKLRDVEFHNEVADLADAELHSLEAKLTAKGIAFLNGKISDPCIRR
;
A
#
# COMPACT_ATOMS: atom_id res chain seq x y z
N MET A 1 27.29 -7.56 3.60
CA MET A 1 26.14 -6.65 3.43
C MET A 1 25.25 -6.86 4.64
N ASP A 2 24.85 -5.82 5.34
CA ASP A 2 24.01 -5.94 6.54
C ASP A 2 22.58 -6.34 6.13
N MET A 3 22.13 -7.53 6.54
CA MET A 3 20.83 -8.10 6.17
C MET A 3 19.67 -7.22 6.64
N GLU A 4 19.80 -6.57 7.79
CA GLU A 4 18.75 -5.68 8.28
C GLU A 4 18.64 -4.42 7.42
N ARG A 5 19.77 -3.91 6.95
CA ARG A 5 19.78 -2.75 6.05
C ARG A 5 19.07 -3.07 4.74
N VAL A 6 19.32 -4.26 4.18
CA VAL A 6 18.63 -4.72 2.96
C VAL A 6 17.13 -4.80 3.17
N HIS A 7 16.68 -5.35 4.32
CA HIS A 7 15.26 -5.45 4.62
C HIS A 7 14.60 -4.07 4.77
N ARG A 8 15.24 -3.13 5.49
CA ARG A 8 14.76 -1.75 5.63
C ARG A 8 14.67 -1.04 4.27
N GLU A 9 15.69 -1.17 3.42
CA GLU A 9 15.68 -0.57 2.08
C GLU A 9 14.57 -1.17 1.21
N LYS A 10 14.39 -2.49 1.27
CA LYS A 10 13.33 -3.20 0.54
C LYS A 10 11.94 -2.76 0.96
N PHE A 11 11.70 -2.56 2.26
CA PHE A 11 10.43 -2.02 2.77
C PHE A 11 10.12 -0.64 2.18
N CYS A 12 11.09 0.27 2.17
CA CYS A 12 10.90 1.61 1.59
C CYS A 12 10.56 1.56 0.09
N ASP A 13 11.20 0.65 -0.64
CA ASP A 13 10.97 0.45 -2.07
C ASP A 13 9.59 -0.16 -2.33
N ASN A 14 9.21 -1.17 -1.55
CA ASN A 14 7.92 -1.85 -1.67
C ASN A 14 6.76 -0.91 -1.36
N ASN A 15 6.87 -0.06 -0.33
CA ASN A 15 5.85 0.97 -0.05
C ASN A 15 5.62 1.89 -1.26
N SER A 16 6.69 2.31 -1.93
CA SER A 16 6.58 3.15 -3.14
C SER A 16 5.87 2.41 -4.28
N ARG A 17 6.24 1.14 -4.52
CA ARG A 17 5.65 0.29 -5.56
C ARG A 17 4.16 0.06 -5.32
N VAL A 18 3.77 -0.34 -4.11
CA VAL A 18 2.36 -0.58 -3.73
C VAL A 18 1.55 0.72 -3.85
N LEU A 19 2.06 1.84 -3.34
CA LEU A 19 1.37 3.13 -3.43
C LEU A 19 1.15 3.58 -4.87
N ARG A 20 2.14 3.36 -5.75
CA ARG A 20 2.05 3.67 -7.20
C ARG A 20 1.10 2.72 -7.93
N ALA A 21 1.08 1.44 -7.57
CA ALA A 21 0.16 0.47 -8.13
C ALA A 21 -1.30 0.85 -7.82
N ILE A 22 -1.60 1.24 -6.58
CA ILE A 22 -2.93 1.75 -6.17
C ILE A 22 -3.29 3.03 -6.93
N ASN A 23 -2.31 3.88 -7.25
CA ASN A 23 -2.55 5.11 -8.00
C ASN A 23 -3.00 4.90 -9.45
N THR A 24 -2.87 3.69 -10.03
CA THR A 24 -3.18 3.40 -11.44
C THR A 24 -4.58 3.86 -11.85
N LEU A 25 -5.58 3.65 -10.99
CA LEU A 25 -6.96 4.09 -11.25
C LEU A 25 -7.37 5.35 -10.50
N ARG A 26 -6.48 5.90 -9.65
CA ARG A 26 -6.49 7.13 -8.81
C ARG A 26 -7.79 7.50 -8.09
N THR A 27 -8.90 7.52 -8.82
CA THR A 27 -10.26 7.84 -8.38
C THR A 27 -11.06 6.61 -7.94
N LYS A 28 -10.68 5.41 -8.37
CA LYS A 28 -11.32 4.14 -8.02
C LYS A 28 -10.54 3.40 -6.93
N TYR A 29 -11.21 2.46 -6.27
CA TYR A 29 -10.55 1.47 -5.44
C TYR A 29 -9.95 0.38 -6.33
N VAL A 30 -8.81 -0.16 -5.91
CA VAL A 30 -8.12 -1.28 -6.56
C VAL A 30 -8.11 -2.45 -5.58
N ARG A 31 -8.57 -3.61 -6.02
CA ARG A 31 -8.60 -4.82 -5.18
C ARG A 31 -7.20 -5.26 -4.83
N ILE A 32 -6.96 -5.64 -3.57
CA ILE A 32 -5.61 -6.03 -3.14
C ILE A 32 -5.12 -7.25 -3.93
N ARG A 33 -5.99 -8.23 -4.21
CA ARG A 33 -5.63 -9.38 -5.07
C ARG A 33 -5.11 -8.97 -6.44
N GLU A 34 -5.66 -7.91 -7.05
CA GLU A 34 -5.19 -7.44 -8.35
C GLU A 34 -3.82 -6.75 -8.26
N LEU A 35 -3.53 -6.10 -7.12
CA LEU A 35 -2.19 -5.54 -6.85
C LEU A 35 -1.15 -6.65 -6.72
N GLU A 36 -1.49 -7.75 -6.02
CA GLU A 36 -0.59 -8.90 -5.88
C GLU A 36 -0.20 -9.46 -7.24
N TYR A 37 -1.16 -9.81 -8.10
CA TYR A 37 -0.85 -10.30 -9.46
C TYR A 37 0.04 -9.35 -10.26
N GLY A 38 -0.12 -8.03 -10.08
CA GLY A 38 0.70 -7.02 -10.76
C GLY A 38 2.10 -6.82 -10.18
N LEU A 39 2.34 -7.23 -8.93
CA LEU A 39 3.58 -6.99 -8.17
C LEU A 39 4.32 -8.28 -7.78
N GLU A 40 3.72 -9.45 -7.97
CA GLU A 40 4.18 -10.77 -7.51
C GLU A 40 5.59 -11.14 -7.96
N VAL A 41 6.08 -10.57 -9.07
CA VAL A 41 7.45 -10.78 -9.55
C VAL A 41 8.49 -10.17 -8.61
N ASP A 42 8.14 -9.09 -7.90
CA ASP A 42 9.07 -8.26 -7.14
C ASP A 42 8.75 -8.14 -5.64
N VAL A 43 7.50 -8.40 -5.24
CA VAL A 43 6.98 -8.18 -3.88
C VAL A 43 6.11 -9.37 -3.47
N SER A 44 6.45 -10.00 -2.35
CA SER A 44 5.68 -11.14 -1.82
C SER A 44 4.40 -10.69 -1.10
N ALA A 45 3.41 -11.60 -0.96
CA ALA A 45 2.16 -11.29 -0.26
C ALA A 45 2.35 -10.75 1.18
N PRO A 46 3.25 -11.30 2.03
CA PRO A 46 3.53 -10.72 3.34
C PRO A 46 4.10 -9.30 3.25
N GLU A 47 4.95 -9.02 2.27
CA GLU A 47 5.51 -7.68 2.07
C GLU A 47 4.44 -6.69 1.58
N ILE A 48 3.48 -7.15 0.77
CA ILE A 48 2.32 -6.36 0.38
C ILE A 48 1.45 -6.08 1.60
N ALA A 49 1.20 -7.07 2.47
CA ALA A 49 0.46 -6.88 3.72
C ALA A 49 1.12 -5.81 4.61
N ASP A 50 2.44 -5.89 4.81
CA ASP A 50 3.21 -4.91 5.58
C ASP A 50 3.11 -3.51 4.98
N CYS A 51 3.20 -3.40 3.65
CA CYS A 51 3.05 -2.11 2.96
C CYS A 51 1.63 -1.56 3.10
N VAL A 52 0.61 -2.38 2.87
CA VAL A 52 -0.79 -1.98 2.99
C VAL A 52 -1.09 -1.51 4.42
N ASN A 53 -0.60 -2.24 5.42
CA ASN A 53 -0.73 -1.87 6.82
C ASN A 53 -0.12 -0.49 7.08
N TYR A 54 1.18 -0.31 6.76
CA TYR A 54 1.88 0.94 7.00
C TYR A 54 1.26 2.13 6.24
N LEU A 55 0.88 1.93 4.97
CA LEU A 55 0.30 2.98 4.16
C LEU A 55 -1.11 3.38 4.64
N ASN A 56 -1.88 2.43 5.19
CA ASN A 56 -3.20 2.69 5.76
C ASN A 56 -3.08 3.44 7.10
N GLU A 57 -2.25 2.95 8.03
CA GLU A 57 -1.95 3.62 9.30
C GLU A 57 -1.37 5.03 9.10
N GLY A 58 -0.50 5.16 8.09
CA GLY A 58 0.06 6.44 7.68
C GLY A 58 -0.95 7.35 6.98
N GLY A 59 -2.16 6.89 6.69
CA GLY A 59 -3.22 7.63 6.00
C GLY A 59 -2.88 7.97 4.56
N TYR A 60 -1.98 7.24 3.90
CA TYR A 60 -1.66 7.40 2.47
C TYR A 60 -2.69 6.74 1.58
N ILE A 61 -3.23 5.62 2.06
CA ILE A 61 -4.35 4.90 1.46
C ILE A 61 -5.48 4.80 2.47
N LYS A 62 -6.65 4.39 1.99
CA LYS A 62 -7.76 3.92 2.81
C LYS A 62 -8.29 2.62 2.27
N LEU A 63 -8.74 1.77 3.17
CA LEU A 63 -9.21 0.42 2.88
C LEU A 63 -10.73 0.35 3.02
N ARG A 64 -11.35 -0.51 2.22
CA ARG A 64 -12.72 -0.94 2.43
C ARG A 64 -12.88 -2.38 1.99
N ASP A 65 -13.90 -3.01 2.52
CA ASP A 65 -14.32 -4.33 2.09
C ASP A 65 -14.89 -4.30 0.66
N VAL A 66 -14.65 -5.36 -0.12
CA VAL A 66 -15.10 -5.47 -1.52
C VAL A 66 -16.59 -5.83 -1.62
N GLU A 67 -17.14 -6.57 -0.66
CA GLU A 67 -18.52 -7.06 -0.71
C GLU A 67 -19.52 -5.99 -0.27
N PHE A 68 -19.28 -5.38 0.89
CA PHE A 68 -20.17 -4.42 1.55
C PHE A 68 -19.73 -2.97 1.39
N HIS A 69 -18.52 -2.72 0.91
CA HIS A 69 -17.94 -1.38 0.75
C HIS A 69 -17.85 -0.55 2.05
N ASN A 70 -17.84 -1.22 3.20
CA ASN A 70 -17.60 -0.59 4.50
C ASN A 70 -16.12 -0.25 4.65
N GLU A 71 -15.82 0.93 5.16
CA GLU A 71 -14.45 1.34 5.45
C GLU A 71 -13.84 0.43 6.53
N VAL A 72 -12.60 0.03 6.32
CA VAL A 72 -11.82 -0.79 7.25
C VAL A 72 -10.70 0.08 7.77
N ALA A 73 -10.75 0.42 9.06
CA ALA A 73 -9.83 1.36 9.67
C ALA A 73 -8.46 0.73 9.96
N ASP A 74 -8.44 -0.51 10.45
CA ASP A 74 -7.24 -1.28 10.77
C ASP A 74 -7.23 -2.56 9.94
N LEU A 75 -6.07 -2.92 9.39
CA LEU A 75 -5.92 -4.16 8.60
C LEU A 75 -6.16 -5.40 9.46
N ALA A 76 -5.96 -5.33 10.77
CA ALA A 76 -6.19 -6.45 11.70
C ALA A 76 -7.65 -6.91 11.76
N ASP A 77 -8.60 -6.07 11.34
CA ASP A 77 -10.04 -6.35 11.40
C ASP A 77 -10.57 -7.08 10.15
N ALA A 78 -9.74 -7.33 9.15
CA ALA A 78 -10.18 -7.94 7.89
C ALA A 78 -9.11 -8.78 7.21
N GLU A 79 -9.57 -9.72 6.38
CA GLU A 79 -8.69 -10.51 5.52
C GLU A 79 -8.15 -9.64 4.37
N LEU A 80 -6.83 -9.57 4.19
CA LEU A 80 -6.18 -8.71 3.20
C LEU A 80 -6.81 -8.84 1.80
N HIS A 81 -7.13 -10.07 1.40
CA HIS A 81 -7.65 -10.39 0.07
C HIS A 81 -9.14 -10.10 -0.13
N SER A 82 -9.87 -9.72 0.93
CA SER A 82 -11.25 -9.20 0.82
C SER A 82 -11.29 -7.68 0.68
N LEU A 83 -10.14 -7.02 0.72
CA LEU A 83 -10.05 -5.56 0.71
C LEU A 83 -9.73 -4.99 -0.67
N GLU A 84 -10.09 -3.71 -0.81
CA GLU A 84 -9.64 -2.84 -1.87
C GLU A 84 -9.17 -1.49 -1.31
N ALA A 85 -8.19 -0.89 -1.98
CA ALA A 85 -7.52 0.31 -1.51
C ALA A 85 -7.67 1.47 -2.49
N LYS A 86 -7.69 2.69 -1.94
CA LYS A 86 -7.64 3.93 -2.73
C LYS A 86 -6.72 4.94 -2.04
N LEU A 87 -6.05 5.79 -2.83
CA LEU A 87 -5.28 6.90 -2.29
C LEU A 87 -6.15 7.91 -1.52
N THR A 88 -5.61 8.41 -0.42
CA THR A 88 -6.12 9.60 0.25
C THR A 88 -5.52 10.87 -0.37
N ALA A 89 -5.94 12.04 0.14
CA ALA A 89 -5.27 13.30 -0.19
C ALA A 89 -3.78 13.30 0.16
N LYS A 90 -3.39 12.64 1.27
CA LYS A 90 -1.99 12.51 1.70
C LYS A 90 -1.19 11.66 0.73
N GLY A 91 -1.73 10.50 0.31
CA GLY A 91 -1.12 9.65 -0.72
C GLY A 91 -0.89 10.41 -2.03
N ILE A 92 -1.88 11.19 -2.47
CA ILE A 92 -1.76 12.04 -3.66
C ILE A 92 -0.69 13.11 -3.46
N ALA A 93 -0.65 13.79 -2.31
CA ALA A 93 0.36 14.80 -2.02
C ALA A 93 1.78 14.22 -2.03
N PHE A 94 1.97 13.01 -1.49
CA PHE A 94 3.24 12.30 -1.51
C PHE A 94 3.70 12.02 -2.93
N LEU A 95 2.84 11.41 -3.77
CA LEU A 95 3.18 11.09 -5.16
C LEU A 95 3.46 12.33 -6.02
N ASN A 96 2.92 13.49 -5.64
CA ASN A 96 3.21 14.78 -6.28
C ASN A 96 4.43 15.51 -5.68
N GLY A 97 5.21 14.83 -4.82
CA GLY A 97 6.43 15.37 -4.23
C GLY A 97 6.21 16.49 -3.20
N LYS A 98 4.98 16.69 -2.73
CA LYS A 98 4.63 17.78 -1.80
C LYS A 98 4.95 17.44 -0.35
N ILE A 99 5.04 16.15 -0.04
CA ILE A 99 5.48 15.63 1.26
C ILE A 99 6.52 14.53 1.08
N SER A 100 7.19 14.15 2.17
CA SER A 100 8.19 13.09 2.20
C SER A 100 7.96 12.19 3.40
N ASP A 101 8.31 10.92 3.26
CA ASP A 101 8.28 9.93 4.32
C ASP A 101 9.57 9.10 4.24
N PRO A 102 10.35 8.96 5.33
CA PRO A 102 11.56 8.15 5.33
C PRO A 102 11.32 6.67 4.95
N CYS A 103 10.12 6.17 5.19
CA CYS A 103 9.71 4.80 4.92
C CYS A 103 9.10 4.60 3.53
N ILE A 104 9.07 5.62 2.67
CA ILE A 104 8.55 5.50 1.30
C ILE A 104 9.56 6.12 0.34
N ARG A 105 10.18 5.29 -0.52
CA ARG A 105 11.15 5.80 -1.49
C ARG A 105 10.46 6.65 -2.56
N ARG A 106 11.06 7.80 -2.87
CA ARG A 106 10.59 8.70 -3.93
C ARG A 106 10.89 8.15 -5.32
#